data_AF-V5HYP7-F1
#
_entry.id   AF-V5HYP7-F1
#
_cell.length_a   1.000
_cell.length_b   1.000
_cell.length_c   1.000
_cell.angle_alpha   90.00
_cell.angle_beta   90.00
_cell.angle_gamma   90.00
#
_symmetry.space_group_name_H-M   'P 1'
#
loop_
_entity.id
_entity.type
_entity.pdbx_description
1 polymer ?
#
loop_
_entity_poly.entity_id
_entity_poly.type
_entity_poly.pdbx_seq_one_letter_code
_entity_poly.pdbx_strand_id
1 'polypeptide(L)'
;MRAVVCFLHMGVAWIAIDNADIIRLAEEKWVNCVENTSDLKCENSTGTHYYYNRTTGNCSKGSGSECAGSSNHFENQSQCEEWCKNAPKPPCSLEKHPGLGRAYQEVWGFDVDEGNCTKFVYGNFGGNNNRFDSYEECNKTCPAKNIYRRETFNE
;
A
#
# COMPACT_ATOMS: atom_id res chain seq x y z
N MET A 1 15.96 -27.35 11.89
CA MET A 1 16.73 -27.36 13.15
C MET A 1 18.22 -27.31 12.86
N ARG A 2 18.81 -26.11 12.80
CA ARG A 2 20.22 -25.88 13.11
C ARG A 2 20.31 -24.49 13.73
N ALA A 3 20.44 -24.46 15.05
CA ALA A 3 20.67 -23.27 15.83
C ALA A 3 22.15 -22.90 15.73
N VAL A 4 22.45 -21.67 15.34
CA VAL A 4 23.77 -21.06 15.60
C VAL A 4 23.54 -20.01 16.65
N VAL A 5 23.97 -20.33 17.87
CA VAL A 5 23.92 -19.44 19.02
C VAL A 5 25.20 -18.62 19.01
N CYS A 6 25.11 -17.31 18.80
CA CYS A 6 26.21 -16.39 19.05
C CYS A 6 25.79 -15.49 20.22
N PHE A 7 26.24 -15.83 21.43
CA PHE A 7 26.24 -14.89 22.55
C PHE A 7 27.51 -14.05 22.44
N LEU A 8 27.43 -12.73 22.66
CA LEU A 8 28.24 -12.01 23.65
C LEU A 8 27.79 -10.54 23.76
N HIS A 9 27.33 -10.19 24.98
CA HIS A 9 27.26 -8.88 25.62
C HIS A 9 26.48 -7.73 24.97
N MET A 10 25.17 -7.68 25.23
CA MET A 10 24.45 -6.59 25.94
C MET A 10 22.94 -6.85 25.79
N GLY A 11 22.38 -7.62 26.73
CA GLY A 11 21.10 -7.29 27.36
C GLY A 11 19.77 -7.30 26.60
N VAL A 12 19.65 -7.76 25.36
CA VAL A 12 18.32 -8.00 24.73
C VAL A 12 18.34 -9.24 23.84
N ALA A 13 17.64 -10.28 24.28
CA ALA A 13 17.32 -11.43 23.45
C ALA A 13 16.17 -11.05 22.52
N TRP A 14 16.48 -10.58 21.31
CA TRP A 14 15.49 -10.49 20.26
C TRP A 14 15.18 -11.92 19.81
N ILE A 15 13.98 -12.40 20.14
CA ILE A 15 13.39 -13.53 19.40
C ILE A 15 13.08 -12.95 18.02
N ALA A 16 13.97 -13.20 17.05
CA ALA A 16 13.65 -12.99 15.66
C ALA A 16 12.59 -14.03 15.28
N ILE A 17 11.32 -13.64 15.43
CA ILE A 17 10.21 -14.37 14.83
C ILE A 17 10.35 -14.12 13.32
N ASP A 18 10.66 -15.19 12.58
CA ASP A 18 10.76 -15.18 11.13
C ASP A 18 9.49 -14.57 10.49
N ASN A 19 9.59 -13.30 10.08
CA ASN A 19 8.79 -12.66 9.03
C ASN A 19 9.58 -11.45 8.50
N ALA A 20 10.83 -11.67 8.09
CA ALA A 20 11.69 -10.65 7.50
C ALA A 20 11.06 -9.95 6.27
N ASP A 21 10.03 -10.56 5.66
CA ASP A 21 9.31 -10.00 4.50
C ASP A 21 8.22 -8.97 4.89
N ILE A 22 7.69 -8.99 6.12
CA ILE A 22 6.62 -8.05 6.54
C ILE A 22 7.20 -6.69 6.94
N ILE A 23 8.35 -6.69 7.64
CA ILE A 23 9.00 -5.47 8.12
C ILE A 23 9.48 -4.60 6.94
N ARG A 24 9.80 -5.19 5.78
CA ARG A 24 10.35 -4.45 4.65
C ARG A 24 9.33 -3.58 3.91
N LEU A 25 8.05 -3.94 3.88
CA LEU A 25 7.04 -3.18 3.11
C LEU A 25 6.60 -1.92 3.83
N ALA A 26 6.47 -1.94 5.16
CA ALA A 26 5.98 -0.80 5.96
C ALA A 26 6.93 0.41 5.95
N GLU A 27 8.20 0.23 5.60
CA GLU A 27 9.20 1.30 5.50
C GLU A 27 9.27 1.92 4.10
N GLU A 28 8.54 1.37 3.13
CA GLU A 28 8.55 1.87 1.76
C GLU A 28 7.73 3.16 1.61
N LYS A 29 8.29 4.13 0.89
CA LYS A 29 7.68 5.46 0.67
C LYS A 29 6.26 5.39 0.09
N TRP A 30 5.97 4.39 -0.74
CA TRP A 30 4.68 4.25 -1.41
C TRP A 30 3.54 3.84 -0.47
N VAL A 31 3.84 3.33 0.73
CA VAL A 31 2.81 2.88 1.69
C VAL A 31 1.91 4.05 2.11
N ASN A 32 2.49 5.23 2.31
CA ASN A 32 1.76 6.45 2.65
C ASN A 32 0.64 6.77 1.65
N CYS A 33 0.81 6.36 0.39
CA CYS A 33 -0.13 6.64 -0.69
C CYS A 33 -1.38 5.77 -0.66
N VAL A 34 -1.38 4.72 0.17
CA VAL A 34 -2.50 3.77 0.26
C VAL A 34 -3.48 4.16 1.35
N GLU A 35 -3.07 4.96 2.34
CA GLU A 35 -3.98 5.42 3.38
C GLU A 35 -5.10 6.30 2.79
N ASN A 36 -6.31 6.15 3.34
CA ASN A 36 -7.45 7.00 2.99
C ASN A 36 -7.23 8.40 3.58
N THR A 37 -7.69 9.43 2.87
CA THR A 37 -7.62 10.83 3.33
C THR A 37 -8.79 11.24 4.22
N SER A 38 -9.73 10.34 4.54
CA SER A 38 -10.90 10.60 5.40
C SER A 38 -10.54 11.12 6.79
N ASP A 39 -9.42 10.65 7.33
CA ASP A 39 -8.92 11.04 8.66
C ASP A 39 -7.96 12.23 8.61
N LEU A 40 -7.70 12.79 7.42
CA LEU A 40 -6.80 13.93 7.25
C LEU A 40 -7.41 15.19 7.85
N LYS A 41 -6.71 15.77 8.83
CA LYS A 41 -7.08 17.02 9.49
C LYS A 41 -5.92 17.99 9.38
N CYS A 42 -6.15 19.16 8.82
CA CYS A 42 -5.14 20.21 8.67
C CYS A 42 -5.46 21.38 9.60
N GLU A 43 -4.47 21.81 10.40
CA GLU A 43 -4.66 22.91 11.36
C GLU A 43 -4.76 24.27 10.67
N ASN A 44 -3.94 24.48 9.64
CA ASN A 44 -3.92 25.73 8.90
C ASN A 44 -4.79 25.63 7.64
N SER A 45 -5.93 26.31 7.62
CA SER A 45 -6.89 26.25 6.50
C SER A 45 -6.47 27.02 5.25
N THR A 46 -5.48 27.92 5.36
CA THR A 46 -5.02 28.77 4.25
C THR A 46 -3.88 28.16 3.45
N GLY A 47 -3.22 27.14 4.01
CA GLY A 47 -2.19 26.37 3.34
C GLY A 47 -2.72 25.41 2.29
N THR A 48 -1.82 24.60 1.74
CA THR A 48 -2.15 23.58 0.74
C THR A 48 -1.27 22.34 0.94
N HIS A 49 -1.78 21.19 0.52
CA HIS A 49 -1.05 19.93 0.48
C HIS A 49 -1.37 19.20 -0.84
N TYR A 50 -0.69 18.08 -1.06
CA TYR A 50 -0.98 17.14 -2.14
C TYR A 50 -1.33 15.79 -1.55
N TYR A 51 -2.16 15.02 -2.22
CA TYR A 51 -2.49 13.64 -1.83
C TYR A 51 -2.59 12.77 -3.07
N TYR A 52 -2.32 11.47 -2.92
CA TYR A 52 -2.43 10.52 -4.01
C TYR A 52 -3.86 10.01 -4.13
N ASN A 53 -4.50 10.31 -5.25
CA ASN A 53 -5.81 9.76 -5.58
C ASN A 53 -5.60 8.42 -6.29
N ARG A 54 -5.88 7.33 -5.59
CA ARG A 54 -5.72 5.97 -6.12
C ARG A 54 -6.66 5.69 -7.29
N THR A 55 -7.90 6.16 -7.23
CA THR A 55 -8.90 5.98 -8.30
C THR A 55 -8.45 6.59 -9.62
N THR A 56 -7.82 7.76 -9.59
CA THR A 56 -7.29 8.42 -10.80
C THR A 56 -5.83 8.08 -11.09
N GLY A 57 -5.13 7.45 -10.14
CA GLY A 57 -3.71 7.17 -10.22
C GLY A 57 -2.81 8.41 -10.23
N ASN A 58 -3.29 9.57 -9.76
CA ASN A 58 -2.59 10.85 -9.85
C ASN A 58 -2.58 11.63 -8.52
N CYS A 59 -1.59 12.49 -8.36
CA CYS A 59 -1.50 13.42 -7.24
C CYS A 59 -2.43 14.62 -7.46
N SER A 60 -3.26 14.93 -6.46
CA SER A 60 -4.21 16.03 -6.48
C SER A 60 -3.88 17.03 -5.37
N LYS A 61 -4.19 18.31 -5.61
CA LYS A 61 -3.97 19.38 -4.63
C LYS A 61 -5.19 19.52 -3.71
N GLY A 62 -4.95 19.56 -2.40
CA GLY A 62 -5.94 19.83 -1.36
C GLY A 62 -5.72 21.17 -0.68
N SER A 63 -6.74 21.63 0.05
CA SER A 63 -6.66 22.79 0.94
C SER A 63 -6.20 22.37 2.33
N GLY A 64 -5.42 23.23 2.96
CA GLY A 64 -4.89 23.04 4.29
C GLY A 64 -3.43 22.58 4.32
N SER A 65 -2.69 23.03 5.34
CA SER A 65 -1.32 22.58 5.67
C SER A 65 -1.22 22.19 7.14
N GLU A 66 -0.08 21.64 7.56
CA GLU A 66 0.11 21.10 8.93
C GLU A 66 -0.93 20.02 9.22
N CYS A 67 -0.96 19.00 8.36
CA CYS A 67 -1.96 17.95 8.39
C CYS A 67 -1.52 16.74 9.22
N ALA A 68 -2.48 16.11 9.89
CA ALA A 68 -2.31 14.91 10.68
C ALA A 68 -3.45 13.91 10.43
N GLY A 69 -3.33 12.70 10.97
CA GLY A 69 -4.34 11.63 10.87
C GLY A 69 -4.05 10.63 9.74
N SER A 70 -4.02 11.10 8.49
CA SER A 70 -3.68 10.27 7.32
C SER A 70 -2.27 10.60 6.84
N SER A 71 -1.45 9.59 6.51
CA SER A 71 -0.13 9.77 5.89
C SER A 71 -0.19 10.00 4.38
N ASN A 72 -1.37 9.90 3.75
CA ASN A 72 -1.57 10.24 2.34
C ASN A 72 -1.71 11.76 2.15
N HIS A 73 -0.73 12.51 2.64
CA HIS A 73 -0.57 13.93 2.38
C HIS A 73 0.91 14.28 2.23
N PHE A 74 1.20 15.21 1.33
CA PHE A 74 2.54 15.59 0.92
C PHE A 74 2.63 17.10 0.82
N GLU A 75 3.78 17.65 1.14
CA GLU A 75 3.99 19.10 1.11
C GLU A 75 3.91 19.65 -0.31
N ASN A 76 4.42 18.90 -1.29
CA ASN A 76 4.50 19.31 -2.68
C ASN A 76 4.18 18.17 -3.66
N GLN A 77 3.81 18.56 -4.88
CA GLN A 77 3.42 17.62 -5.95
C GLN A 77 4.55 16.64 -6.29
N SER A 78 5.79 17.14 -6.36
CA SER A 78 6.95 16.33 -6.74
C SER A 78 7.19 15.18 -5.77
N GLN A 79 7.07 15.44 -4.46
CA GLN A 79 7.18 14.42 -3.42
C GLN A 79 6.07 13.37 -3.56
N CYS A 80 4.82 13.81 -3.75
CA CYS A 80 3.71 12.89 -3.99
C CYS A 80 3.96 12.01 -5.22
N GLU A 81 4.39 12.59 -6.34
CA GLU A 81 4.64 11.84 -7.57
C GLU A 81 5.80 10.86 -7.44
N GLU A 82 6.92 11.28 -6.82
CA GLU A 82 8.06 10.41 -6.54
C GLU A 82 7.63 9.21 -5.70
N TRP A 83 6.88 9.43 -4.62
CA TRP A 83 6.57 8.39 -3.65
C TRP A 83 5.38 7.53 -4.08
N CYS A 84 4.44 8.08 -4.84
CA CYS A 84 3.18 7.43 -5.14
C CYS A 84 2.99 7.05 -6.61
N LYS A 85 3.49 7.84 -7.56
CA LYS A 85 3.28 7.56 -8.98
C LYS A 85 4.44 6.78 -9.57
N ASN A 86 5.66 7.17 -9.23
CA ASN A 86 6.88 6.67 -9.84
C ASN A 86 7.57 5.59 -9.01
N ALA A 87 7.21 5.45 -7.72
CA ALA A 87 7.76 4.41 -6.87
C ALA A 87 7.37 3.01 -7.36
N PRO A 88 8.29 2.03 -7.32
CA PRO A 88 7.96 0.65 -7.61
C PRO A 88 7.01 0.12 -6.53
N LYS A 89 5.81 -0.28 -6.95
CA LYS A 89 4.77 -0.82 -6.07
C LYS A 89 4.62 -2.33 -6.27
N PRO A 90 4.46 -3.12 -5.20
CA PRO A 90 4.06 -4.51 -5.34
C PRO A 90 2.66 -4.61 -5.98
N PRO A 91 2.33 -5.73 -6.64
CA PRO A 91 1.00 -5.96 -7.22
C PRO A 91 -0.15 -5.62 -6.27
N CYS A 92 -0.03 -5.99 -5.00
CA CYS A 92 -1.07 -5.86 -3.97
C CYS A 92 -1.39 -4.43 -3.56
N SER A 93 -0.61 -3.44 -3.99
CA SER A 93 -0.86 -2.01 -3.73
C SER A 93 -1.18 -1.21 -4.98
N LEU A 94 -1.31 -1.89 -6.13
CA LEU A 94 -1.83 -1.32 -7.36
C LEU A 94 -3.36 -1.45 -7.36
N GLU A 95 -4.04 -0.49 -7.96
CA GLU A 95 -5.49 -0.59 -8.18
C GLU A 95 -5.84 -1.70 -9.18
N LYS A 96 -7.02 -2.31 -9.05
CA LYS A 96 -7.54 -3.26 -10.04
C LYS A 96 -7.76 -2.52 -11.37
N HIS A 97 -6.99 -2.87 -12.40
CA HIS A 97 -7.03 -2.15 -13.68
C HIS A 97 -7.70 -3.00 -14.78
N PRO A 98 -8.90 -2.64 -15.28
CA PRO A 98 -9.65 -3.44 -16.26
C PRO A 98 -8.97 -3.51 -17.63
N GLY A 99 -8.05 -2.60 -17.91
CA GLY A 99 -7.33 -2.52 -19.19
C GLY A 99 -8.13 -1.73 -20.23
N LEU A 100 -7.66 -1.76 -21.48
CA LEU A 100 -8.29 -1.03 -22.59
C LEU A 100 -9.02 -1.96 -23.58
N GLY A 101 -8.89 -3.27 -23.39
CA GLY A 101 -9.58 -4.26 -24.19
C GLY A 101 -11.08 -4.36 -23.84
N ARG A 102 -11.81 -5.21 -24.56
CA ARG A 102 -13.27 -5.36 -24.44
C ARG A 102 -13.71 -6.80 -24.16
N ALA A 103 -12.77 -7.69 -23.86
CA ALA A 103 -13.12 -9.04 -23.45
C ALA A 103 -13.83 -9.03 -22.09
N TYR A 104 -14.65 -10.04 -21.84
CA TYR A 104 -15.18 -10.31 -20.51
C TYR A 104 -14.34 -11.45 -19.90
N GLN A 105 -13.30 -11.11 -19.14
CA GLN A 105 -12.52 -12.08 -18.38
C GLN A 105 -12.66 -11.77 -16.90
N GLU A 106 -13.37 -12.63 -16.17
CA GLU A 106 -13.44 -12.53 -14.72
C GLU A 106 -12.15 -13.07 -14.11
N VAL A 107 -11.42 -12.19 -13.42
CA VAL A 107 -10.10 -12.44 -12.82
C VAL A 107 -10.09 -11.96 -11.37
N TRP A 108 -9.07 -12.33 -10.61
CA TRP A 108 -8.91 -11.92 -9.21
C TRP A 108 -7.93 -10.75 -9.09
N GLY A 109 -8.17 -9.85 -8.15
CA GLY A 109 -7.24 -8.79 -7.76
C GLY A 109 -7.39 -8.48 -6.28
N PHE A 110 -6.31 -8.02 -5.65
CA PHE A 110 -6.33 -7.61 -4.26
C PHE A 110 -7.01 -6.24 -4.13
N ASP A 111 -7.94 -6.14 -3.19
CA ASP A 111 -8.61 -4.91 -2.81
C ASP A 111 -8.01 -4.40 -1.50
N VAL A 112 -7.36 -3.24 -1.55
CA VAL A 112 -6.67 -2.65 -0.40
C VAL A 112 -7.63 -2.14 0.67
N ASP A 113 -8.83 -1.73 0.28
CA ASP A 113 -9.83 -1.18 1.19
C ASP A 113 -10.59 -2.31 1.90
N GLU A 114 -10.86 -3.41 1.20
CA GLU A 114 -11.44 -4.62 1.80
C GLU A 114 -10.38 -5.51 2.48
N GLY A 115 -9.11 -5.30 2.17
CA GLY A 115 -8.01 -6.16 2.64
C GLY A 115 -8.11 -7.59 2.14
N ASN A 116 -8.74 -7.84 0.98
CA ASN A 116 -9.04 -9.18 0.48
C ASN A 116 -8.98 -9.26 -1.05
N CYS A 117 -8.81 -10.46 -1.59
CA CYS A 117 -8.88 -10.73 -3.01
C CYS A 117 -10.33 -10.77 -3.49
N THR A 118 -10.67 -9.90 -4.44
CA THR A 118 -12.00 -9.79 -5.05
C THR A 118 -11.93 -9.97 -6.56
N LYS A 119 -13.06 -10.33 -7.17
CA LYS A 119 -13.15 -10.49 -8.62
C LYS A 119 -13.34 -9.14 -9.32
N PHE A 120 -12.79 -9.01 -10.52
CA PHE A 120 -13.08 -7.91 -11.45
C PHE A 120 -13.03 -8.38 -12.91
N VAL A 121 -13.54 -7.57 -13.82
CA VAL A 121 -13.54 -7.87 -15.27
C VAL A 121 -12.32 -7.23 -15.93
N TYR A 122 -11.49 -8.06 -16.57
CA TYR A 122 -10.34 -7.65 -17.37
C TYR A 122 -10.64 -7.76 -18.86
N GLY A 123 -10.27 -6.71 -19.61
CA GLY A 123 -10.53 -6.57 -21.04
C GLY A 123 -9.61 -7.37 -21.96
N ASN A 124 -8.65 -8.15 -21.44
CA ASN A 124 -7.62 -8.88 -22.18
C ASN A 124 -6.56 -8.01 -22.90
N PHE A 125 -6.44 -6.72 -22.56
CA PHE A 125 -5.38 -5.85 -23.09
C PHE A 125 -4.98 -4.76 -22.11
N GLY A 126 -3.67 -4.64 -21.85
CA GLY A 126 -3.10 -3.67 -20.89
C GLY A 126 -3.31 -4.08 -19.44
N GLY A 127 -3.67 -3.11 -18.60
CA GLY A 127 -3.82 -3.35 -17.17
C GLY A 127 -2.50 -3.27 -16.41
N ASN A 128 -2.47 -3.86 -15.22
CA ASN A 128 -1.30 -3.92 -14.37
C ASN A 128 -1.18 -5.31 -13.72
N ASN A 129 -0.24 -5.46 -12.78
CA ASN A 129 0.08 -6.74 -12.16
C ASN A 129 -0.86 -7.13 -11.01
N ASN A 130 -1.81 -6.28 -10.59
CA ASN A 130 -2.86 -6.67 -9.64
C ASN A 130 -3.97 -7.46 -10.37
N ARG A 131 -3.59 -8.62 -10.91
CA ARG A 131 -4.45 -9.50 -11.69
C ARG A 131 -3.92 -10.92 -11.60
N PHE A 132 -4.76 -11.82 -11.13
CA PHE A 132 -4.45 -13.21 -10.85
C PHE A 132 -5.53 -14.12 -11.44
N ASP A 133 -5.15 -15.33 -11.82
CA ASP A 133 -6.08 -16.28 -12.45
C ASP A 133 -6.95 -16.99 -11.41
N SER A 134 -6.54 -16.97 -10.13
CA SER A 134 -7.28 -17.61 -9.03
C SER A 134 -7.22 -16.82 -7.72
N TYR A 135 -8.21 -17.06 -6.84
CA TYR A 135 -8.20 -16.54 -5.48
C TYR A 135 -6.98 -17.01 -4.69
N GLU A 136 -6.59 -18.28 -4.85
CA GLU A 136 -5.45 -18.87 -4.14
C GLU A 136 -4.13 -18.20 -4.54
N GLU A 137 -3.92 -17.94 -5.82
CA GLU A 137 -2.76 -17.20 -6.32
C GLU A 137 -2.73 -15.76 -5.78
N CYS A 138 -3.88 -15.08 -5.83
CA CYS A 138 -4.01 -13.74 -5.28
C CYS A 138 -3.72 -13.73 -3.78
N ASN A 139 -4.32 -14.61 -2.99
CA ASN A 139 -4.16 -14.65 -1.54
C ASN A 139 -2.75 -15.12 -1.12
N LYS A 140 -2.09 -15.96 -1.94
CA LYS A 140 -0.69 -16.34 -1.71
C LYS A 140 0.27 -15.16 -1.98
N THR A 141 -0.02 -14.37 -3.02
CA THR A 141 0.83 -13.22 -3.43
C THR A 141 0.57 -11.99 -2.56
N CYS A 142 -0.69 -11.78 -2.22
CA CYS A 142 -1.22 -10.70 -1.42
C CYS A 142 -1.91 -11.29 -0.19
N PRO A 143 -1.14 -11.92 0.72
CA PRO A 143 -1.72 -12.46 1.94
C PRO A 143 -2.43 -11.31 2.65
N ALA A 144 -3.67 -11.55 3.09
CA ALA A 144 -4.54 -10.61 3.80
C ALA A 144 -3.99 -10.10 5.15
N LYS A 145 -2.67 -10.19 5.34
CA LYS A 145 -1.95 -9.52 6.40
C LYS A 145 -2.14 -8.02 6.19
N ASN A 146 -2.26 -7.33 7.31
CA ASN A 146 -2.27 -5.89 7.47
C ASN A 146 -1.07 -5.20 6.78
N ILE A 147 -0.91 -5.26 5.45
CA ILE A 147 0.03 -4.42 4.70
C ILE A 147 -0.31 -2.93 4.97
N TYR A 148 -1.56 -2.68 5.38
CA TYR A 148 -2.17 -1.36 5.55
C TYR A 148 -2.63 -1.03 6.98
N ARG A 149 -2.42 -1.93 7.94
CA ARG A 149 -2.61 -1.60 9.36
C ARG A 149 -1.22 -1.43 9.94
N ARG A 150 -0.82 -0.20 10.24
CA ARG A 150 -0.11 0.00 11.51
C ARG A 150 -1.10 -0.52 12.55
N GLU A 151 -1.00 -1.79 12.91
CA GLU A 151 -1.44 -2.16 14.24
C GLU A 151 -0.60 -1.26 15.13
N THR A 152 -1.27 -0.24 15.65
CA THR A 152 -0.87 0.38 16.89
C THR A 152 -0.65 -0.80 17.83
N PHE A 153 0.61 -1.14 18.05
CA PHE A 153 1.03 -1.82 19.26
C PHE A 153 0.67 -0.86 20.40
N ASN A 154 -0.62 -0.88 20.78
CA ASN A 154 -1.02 -0.55 22.13
C ASN A 154 -0.74 -1.80 22.94
N GLU A 155 0.49 -1.89 23.43
CA GLU A 155 0.84 -2.36 24.76
C GLU A 155 2.21 -1.77 25.14
#